data_AF-A0ABD6B1D8-F1
#
_entry.id   AF-A0ABD6B1D8-F1
#
_cell.length_a   1.000
_cell.length_b   1.000
_cell.length_c   1.000
_cell.angle_alpha   90.00
_cell.angle_beta   90.00
_cell.angle_gamma   90.00
#
_symmetry.space_group_name_H-M   'P 1'
#
loop_
_entity.id
_entity.type
_entity.pdbx_description
1 polymer ?
#
loop_
_entity_poly.entity_id
_entity_poly.type
_entity_poly.pdbx_seq_one_letter_code
_entity_poly.pdbx_strand_id
1 'polypeptide(L)'
;MSGDGSAPKLQQSIPNRRWIEGHMRSLRFVEWDRFTFHEFEDGRVVVDVYGWIAREEDDYKDFLHVAFWPKSEDYSFTTSSDRYSEEIHQTITGEKPDTHNPCHRVEHTFNVGNAVELETKTLGDYS
;
A
#
# COMPACT_ATOMS: atom_id res chain seq x y z
N MET A 1 31.93 24.97 -6.16
CA MET A 1 30.76 25.05 -5.25
C MET A 1 30.46 23.64 -4.81
N SER A 2 30.78 23.33 -3.57
CA SER A 2 30.61 22.02 -2.97
C SER A 2 29.13 21.85 -2.61
N GLY A 3 28.44 20.93 -3.28
CA GLY A 3 27.07 20.55 -2.90
C GLY A 3 27.11 19.84 -1.56
N ASP A 4 26.59 20.50 -0.53
CA ASP A 4 26.39 19.92 0.81
C ASP A 4 25.45 18.72 0.67
N GLY A 5 26.01 17.52 0.84
CA GLY A 5 25.33 16.24 0.84
C GLY A 5 24.54 15.99 2.13
N SER A 6 23.76 16.95 2.59
CA SER A 6 22.85 16.72 3.71
C SER A 6 21.63 15.94 3.21
N ALA A 7 21.61 14.62 3.41
CA ALA A 7 20.35 13.89 3.41
C ALA A 7 19.40 14.57 4.42
N PRO A 8 18.14 14.91 4.04
CA PRO A 8 17.37 15.88 4.80
C PRO A 8 16.89 15.31 6.14
N LYS A 9 16.75 16.22 7.12
CA LYS A 9 16.37 16.05 8.54
C LYS A 9 15.10 15.21 8.86
N LEU A 10 14.44 14.62 7.87
CA LEU A 10 13.18 13.87 7.97
C LEU A 10 13.30 12.55 8.76
N GLN A 11 14.43 11.83 8.67
CA GLN A 11 14.58 10.52 9.32
C GLN A 11 14.55 10.55 10.86
N GLN A 12 14.78 11.72 11.47
CA GLN A 12 14.87 11.88 12.92
C GLN A 12 13.59 12.43 13.57
N SER A 13 12.53 12.75 12.80
CA SER A 13 11.34 13.46 13.33
C SER A 13 10.00 12.77 13.13
N ILE A 14 9.93 11.55 12.59
CA ILE A 14 8.64 10.85 12.39
C ILE A 14 8.12 10.33 13.74
N PRO A 15 6.97 10.83 14.25
CA PRO A 15 6.39 10.33 15.50
C PRO A 15 6.05 8.85 15.37
N ASN A 16 6.14 8.09 16.46
CA ASN A 16 5.78 6.67 16.50
C ASN A 16 6.34 5.80 15.35
N ARG A 17 7.55 6.14 14.88
CA ARG A 17 8.24 5.41 13.81
C ARG A 17 8.31 3.89 14.04
N ARG A 18 8.57 3.45 15.28
CA ARG A 18 8.65 2.01 15.59
C ARG A 18 7.31 1.29 15.44
N TRP A 19 6.21 1.97 15.73
CA TRP A 19 4.86 1.45 15.54
C TRP A 19 4.57 1.26 14.05
N ILE A 20 4.91 2.25 13.21
CA ILE A 20 4.82 2.15 11.74
C ILE A 20 5.68 0.98 11.23
N GLU A 21 6.96 0.91 11.63
CA GLU A 21 7.87 -0.17 11.24
C GLU A 21 7.37 -1.56 11.68
N GLY A 22 6.60 -1.65 12.76
CA GLY A 22 5.97 -2.88 13.23
C GLY A 22 4.93 -3.40 12.23
N HIS A 23 4.02 -2.52 11.79
CA HIS A 23 2.99 -2.85 10.80
C HIS A 23 3.60 -3.16 9.42
N MET A 24 4.62 -2.40 9.01
CA MET A 24 5.32 -2.71 7.75
C MET A 24 6.00 -4.08 7.78
N ARG A 25 6.53 -4.50 8.94
CA ARG A 25 7.20 -5.80 9.11
C ARG A 25 6.24 -6.98 9.24
N SER A 26 5.01 -6.76 9.69
CA SER A 26 4.00 -7.83 9.77
C SER A 26 3.51 -8.24 8.38
N LEU A 27 3.47 -7.29 7.44
CA LEU A 27 3.11 -7.51 6.04
C LEU A 27 4.31 -8.02 5.21
N ARG A 28 4.76 -9.25 5.50
CA ARG A 28 6.00 -9.82 4.93
C ARG A 28 5.97 -10.08 3.43
N PHE A 29 4.78 -10.14 2.84
CA PHE A 29 4.56 -10.33 1.41
C PHE A 29 4.58 -9.01 0.62
N VAL A 30 4.78 -7.87 1.30
CA VAL A 30 4.85 -6.54 0.67
C VAL A 30 6.31 -6.09 0.54
N GLU A 31 6.69 -5.73 -0.68
CA GLU A 31 7.94 -5.04 -1.00
C GLU A 31 7.73 -3.51 -0.89
N TRP A 32 8.10 -2.92 0.25
CA TRP A 32 7.97 -1.47 0.48
C TRP A 32 8.99 -0.66 -0.34
N ASP A 33 8.57 0.45 -0.96
CA ASP A 33 9.41 1.24 -1.88
C ASP A 33 9.52 2.72 -1.49
N ARG A 34 8.39 3.43 -1.36
CA ARG A 34 8.36 4.88 -1.13
C ARG A 34 7.51 5.23 0.07
N PHE A 35 7.82 6.37 0.67
CA PHE A 35 6.94 7.01 1.63
C PHE A 35 6.94 8.52 1.43
N THR A 36 5.84 9.17 1.81
CA THR A 36 5.76 10.62 1.97
C THR A 36 5.43 10.95 3.43
N PHE A 37 5.74 12.18 3.82
CA PHE A 37 5.48 12.70 5.15
C PHE A 37 4.81 14.06 5.01
N HIS A 38 3.64 14.20 5.63
CA HIS A 38 2.84 15.40 5.58
C HIS A 38 2.52 15.85 7.00
N GLU A 39 2.84 17.11 7.31
CA GLU A 39 2.39 17.79 8.53
C GLU A 39 1.39 18.87 8.12
N PHE A 40 0.20 18.81 8.68
CA PHE A 40 -0.88 19.76 8.46
C PHE A 40 -0.73 20.96 9.40
N GLU A 41 -1.32 22.11 9.04
CA GLU A 41 -1.25 23.34 9.86
C GLU A 41 -1.85 23.15 11.27
N ASP A 42 -2.82 22.24 11.41
CA ASP A 42 -3.42 21.86 12.70
C ASP A 42 -2.57 20.89 13.53
N GLY A 43 -1.36 20.57 13.05
CA GLY A 43 -0.41 19.68 13.70
C GLY A 43 -0.73 18.19 13.50
N ARG A 44 -1.73 17.80 12.71
CA ARG A 44 -1.86 16.40 12.29
C ARG A 44 -0.67 16.02 11.43
N VAL A 45 -0.24 14.76 11.55
CA VAL A 45 0.86 14.20 10.78
C VAL A 45 0.36 12.95 10.10
N VAL A 46 0.71 12.77 8.83
CA VAL A 46 0.43 11.56 8.05
C VAL A 46 1.72 11.06 7.42
N VAL A 47 1.92 9.75 7.48
CA VAL A 47 2.98 9.03 6.78
C VAL A 47 2.31 8.09 5.79
N ASP A 48 2.36 8.42 4.51
CA ASP A 48 1.89 7.53 3.45
C ASP A 48 3.03 6.62 3.02
N VAL A 49 2.80 5.32 2.97
CA VAL A 49 3.78 4.32 2.58
C VAL A 49 3.21 3.50 1.43
N TYR A 50 4.04 3.27 0.41
CA TYR A 50 3.69 2.58 -0.83
C TYR A 50 4.56 1.35 -0.99
N GLY A 51 3.95 0.22 -1.34
CA GLY A 51 4.63 -1.03 -1.60
C GLY A 51 3.96 -1.84 -2.70
N TRP A 52 4.64 -2.91 -3.09
CA TRP A 52 4.20 -3.83 -4.14
C TRP A 52 4.02 -5.23 -3.59
N ILE A 53 3.05 -5.96 -4.13
CA ILE A 53 2.82 -7.38 -3.86
C ILE A 53 3.01 -8.12 -5.18
N ALA A 54 3.94 -9.05 -5.20
CA ALA A 54 4.19 -9.88 -6.38
C ALA A 54 3.00 -10.81 -6.62
N ARG A 55 2.59 -10.95 -7.87
CA ARG A 55 1.61 -11.94 -8.30
C ARG A 55 2.33 -13.17 -8.83
N GLU A 56 1.78 -14.35 -8.57
CA GLU A 56 2.40 -15.61 -8.99
C GLU A 56 2.03 -15.95 -10.45
N GLU A 57 0.93 -15.37 -10.95
CA GLU A 57 0.29 -15.76 -12.20
C GLU A 57 0.72 -14.96 -13.42
N ASP A 58 1.27 -13.75 -13.21
CA ASP A 58 1.75 -12.82 -14.24
C ASP A 58 2.86 -11.88 -13.73
N ASP A 59 3.45 -11.09 -14.63
CA ASP A 59 4.48 -10.09 -14.31
C ASP A 59 3.89 -8.81 -13.69
N TYR A 60 2.57 -8.74 -13.50
CA TYR A 60 1.94 -7.58 -12.89
C TYR A 60 2.15 -7.61 -11.37
N LYS A 61 2.18 -6.42 -10.76
CA LYS A 61 2.28 -6.28 -9.31
C LYS A 61 1.06 -5.56 -8.79
N ASP A 62 0.51 -6.06 -7.70
CA ASP A 62 -0.46 -5.30 -6.96
C ASP A 62 0.25 -4.22 -6.15
N PHE A 63 -0.41 -3.08 -5.95
CA PHE A 63 0.10 -2.02 -5.09
C PHE A 63 -0.66 -2.00 -3.77
N LEU A 64 0.04 -1.64 -2.71
CA LEU A 64 -0.51 -1.33 -1.39
C LEU A 64 -0.10 0.09 -1.01
N HIS A 65 -1.09 0.88 -0.61
CA HIS A 65 -0.89 2.16 0.05
C HIS A 65 -1.42 2.06 1.48
N VAL A 66 -0.63 2.52 2.45
CA VAL A 66 -1.04 2.67 3.85
C VAL A 66 -0.75 4.09 4.29
N ALA A 67 -1.78 4.80 4.73
CA ALA A 67 -1.65 6.08 5.41
C ALA A 67 -1.65 5.83 6.92
N PHE A 68 -0.59 6.24 7.60
CA PHE A 68 -0.46 6.17 9.05
C PHE A 68 -0.62 7.57 9.65
N TRP A 69 -1.46 7.70 10.68
CA TRP A 69 -1.54 8.86 11.56
C TRP A 69 -0.79 8.55 12.86
N PRO A 70 0.54 8.76 12.89
CA PRO A 70 1.38 8.26 13.97
C PRO A 70 1.01 8.81 15.36
N LYS A 71 0.48 10.03 15.47
CA LYS A 71 0.13 10.63 16.77
C LYS A 71 -1.05 9.94 17.45
N SER A 72 -2.00 9.42 16.67
CA SER A 72 -3.17 8.69 17.17
C SER A 72 -3.03 7.17 17.06
N GLU A 73 -1.93 6.68 16.47
CA GLU A 73 -1.76 5.26 16.13
C GLU A 73 -2.94 4.72 15.31
N ASP A 74 -3.40 5.54 14.37
CA ASP A 74 -4.50 5.22 13.46
C ASP A 74 -3.98 5.05 12.03
N TYR A 75 -4.70 4.34 11.18
CA TYR A 75 -4.30 4.08 9.80
C TYR A 75 -5.49 3.84 8.88
N SER A 76 -5.23 3.94 7.59
CA SER A 76 -6.11 3.48 6.52
C SER A 76 -5.27 2.87 5.42
N PHE A 77 -5.80 1.91 4.68
CA PHE A 77 -5.08 1.35 3.55
C PHE A 77 -5.97 1.21 2.33
N THR A 78 -5.35 1.07 1.18
CA THR A 78 -5.98 0.70 -0.08
C THR A 78 -5.03 -0.20 -0.85
N THR A 79 -5.55 -1.25 -1.45
CA THR A 79 -4.77 -2.22 -2.21
C THR A 79 -5.44 -2.51 -3.54
N SER A 80 -4.66 -2.82 -4.57
CA SER A 80 -5.21 -3.44 -5.79
C SER A 80 -5.32 -4.96 -5.70
N SER A 81 -4.76 -5.56 -4.64
CA SER A 81 -4.74 -7.01 -4.49
C SER A 81 -6.01 -7.53 -3.85
N ASP A 82 -6.90 -8.13 -4.64
CA ASP A 82 -8.09 -8.82 -4.14
C ASP A 82 -7.70 -10.05 -3.28
N ARG A 83 -6.64 -10.77 -3.67
CA ARG A 83 -6.13 -11.96 -2.96
C ARG A 83 -5.64 -11.65 -1.55
N TYR A 84 -4.94 -10.53 -1.37
CA TYR A 84 -4.28 -10.19 -0.10
C TYR A 84 -5.07 -9.20 0.75
N SER A 85 -6.18 -8.64 0.26
CA SER A 85 -6.84 -7.53 0.95
C SER A 85 -7.41 -7.90 2.32
N GLU A 86 -7.94 -9.12 2.48
CA GLU A 86 -8.40 -9.65 3.77
C GLU A 86 -7.24 -9.89 4.74
N GLU A 87 -6.13 -10.47 4.25
CA GLU A 87 -4.93 -10.70 5.06
C GLU A 87 -4.29 -9.38 5.50
N ILE A 88 -4.26 -8.38 4.62
CA ILE A 88 -3.81 -7.02 4.96
C ILE A 88 -4.72 -6.44 6.05
N HIS A 89 -6.04 -6.50 5.86
CA HIS A 89 -6.99 -6.01 6.86
C HIS A 89 -6.73 -6.65 8.22
N GLN A 90 -6.77 -7.98 8.29
CA GLN A 90 -6.57 -8.73 9.53
C GLN A 90 -5.21 -8.48 10.17
N THR A 91 -4.15 -8.36 9.38
CA THR A 91 -2.79 -8.15 9.88
C THR A 91 -2.59 -6.77 10.49
N ILE A 92 -3.24 -5.73 9.92
CA ILE A 92 -3.11 -4.36 10.41
C ILE A 92 -4.12 -4.08 11.55
N THR A 93 -5.37 -4.54 11.43
CA THR A 93 -6.45 -4.25 12.40
C THR A 93 -6.57 -5.26 13.53
N GLY A 94 -6.16 -6.50 13.31
CA GLY A 94 -6.53 -7.62 14.20
C GLY A 94 -8.03 -7.93 14.18
N GLU A 95 -8.83 -7.26 13.35
CA GLU A 95 -10.26 -7.48 13.19
C GLU A 95 -10.54 -8.55 12.12
N LYS A 96 -11.78 -9.05 12.12
CA LYS A 96 -12.21 -10.07 11.15
C LYS A 96 -12.50 -9.45 9.78
N PRO A 97 -12.33 -10.22 8.68
CA PRO A 97 -12.51 -9.73 7.31
C PRO A 97 -13.94 -9.27 6.94
N ASP A 98 -14.94 -9.53 7.77
CA ASP A 98 -16.37 -9.31 7.47
C ASP A 98 -16.76 -7.84 7.20
N THR A 99 -15.82 -6.89 7.38
CA THR A 99 -15.97 -5.45 7.10
C THR A 99 -15.24 -4.99 5.83
N HIS A 100 -14.62 -5.91 5.07
CA HIS A 100 -13.82 -5.61 3.90
C HIS A 100 -14.68 -5.24 2.67
N ASN A 101 -14.33 -4.13 2.00
CA ASN A 101 -14.99 -3.72 0.76
C ASN A 101 -14.31 -4.40 -0.44
N PRO A 102 -15.06 -5.07 -1.34
CA PRO A 102 -14.48 -5.77 -2.48
C PRO A 102 -13.76 -4.82 -3.44
N CYS A 103 -12.64 -5.29 -3.99
CA CYS A 103 -11.89 -4.55 -5.01
C CYS A 103 -12.55 -4.71 -6.39
N HIS A 104 -12.71 -3.61 -7.12
CA HIS A 104 -13.26 -3.62 -8.47
C HIS A 104 -12.22 -3.16 -9.49
N ARG A 105 -12.17 -3.83 -10.64
CA ARG A 105 -11.26 -3.46 -11.71
C ARG A 105 -11.84 -2.36 -12.59
N VAL A 106 -11.00 -1.40 -12.98
CA VAL A 106 -11.41 -0.22 -13.75
C VAL A 106 -11.98 -0.63 -15.10
N GLU A 107 -11.33 -1.55 -15.81
CA GLU A 107 -11.73 -2.00 -17.15
C GLU A 107 -13.07 -2.75 -17.18
N HIS A 108 -13.55 -3.25 -16.04
CA HIS A 108 -14.87 -3.88 -15.95
C HIS A 108 -16.03 -2.87 -15.86
N THR A 109 -15.74 -1.59 -15.59
CA THR A 109 -16.76 -0.57 -15.33
C THR A 109 -16.59 0.68 -16.21
N PHE A 110 -15.36 1.11 -16.42
CA PHE A 110 -15.02 2.36 -17.10
C PHE A 110 -14.29 2.08 -18.41
N ASN A 111 -14.72 2.76 -19.48
CA ASN A 111 -14.09 2.66 -20.79
C ASN A 111 -13.06 3.79 -20.97
N VAL A 112 -11.82 3.57 -20.51
CA VAL A 112 -10.72 4.54 -20.61
C VAL A 112 -9.50 3.89 -21.24
N GLY A 113 -8.86 4.58 -22.20
CA GLY A 113 -7.79 3.99 -23.03
C GLY A 113 -6.46 3.74 -22.31
N ASN A 114 -6.36 4.10 -21.02
CA ASN A 114 -5.21 3.85 -20.16
C ASN A 114 -5.56 2.93 -18.98
N ALA A 115 -6.60 2.11 -19.11
CA ALA A 115 -6.89 1.04 -18.15
C ALA A 115 -5.89 -0.12 -18.31
N VAL A 116 -5.60 -0.81 -17.21
CA VAL A 116 -4.80 -2.05 -17.23
C VAL A 116 -5.71 -3.19 -17.63
N GLU A 117 -5.49 -3.75 -18.81
CA GLU A 117 -6.17 -4.96 -19.27
C GLU A 117 -5.32 -6.16 -18.85
N LEU A 118 -5.83 -7.01 -17.95
CA LEU A 118 -5.21 -8.31 -17.75
C LEU A 118 -5.86 -9.28 -18.71
N GLU A 119 -5.05 -9.99 -19.47
CA GLU A 119 -5.53 -11.08 -20.30
C GLU A 119 -6.19 -12.12 -19.40
N THR A 120 -7.51 -12.30 -19.53
CA THR A 120 -8.13 -13.54 -19.08
C THR A 120 -7.47 -14.65 -19.87
N LYS A 121 -6.60 -15.45 -19.24
CA LYS A 121 -6.19 -16.74 -19.79
C LYS A 121 -7.47 -17.55 -19.98
N THR A 122 -8.03 -17.52 -21.18
CA THR A 122 -9.13 -18.40 -21.55
C THR A 122 -8.65 -19.83 -21.33
N LEU A 123 -9.38 -20.61 -20.53
CA LEU A 123 -9.26 -22.06 -20.46
C LEU A 123 -9.47 -22.61 -21.89
N GLY A 124 -8.39 -22.71 -22.66
CA GLY A 124 -8.44 -23.03 -24.09
C GLY A 124 -7.14 -23.56 -24.69
N ASP A 125 -5.97 -23.29 -24.09
CA ASP A 125 -4.67 -23.69 -24.66
C ASP A 125 -4.08 -24.97 -24.03
N TYR A 126 -4.94 -25.92 -23.69
CA TYR A 126 -4.53 -27.32 -23.54
C TYR A 126 -5.14 -28.13 -24.70
N SER A 127 -4.60 -27.91 -25.91
CA SER A 127 -4.78 -28.81 -27.05
C SER A 127 -3.55 -29.66 -27.26
#